data_AF-A0A085WK80-F1
#
_entry.id   AF-A0A085WK80-F1
#
_cell.length_a   1.000
_cell.length_b   1.000
_cell.length_c   1.000
_cell.angle_alpha   90.00
_cell.angle_beta   90.00
_cell.angle_gamma   90.00
#
_symmetry.space_group_name_H-M   'P 1'
#
loop_
_entity.id
_entity.type
_entity.pdbx_description
1 polymer ?
#
loop_
_entity_poly.entity_id
_entity_poly.type
_entity_poly.pdbx_seq_one_letter_code
_entity_poly.pdbx_strand_id
1 'polypeptide(L)'
;MRMPRTAVLALLVTLAFTPAALAGQSASKRWAASRGDFTAWQLSGASRAADGSLQLLPGQSWAGTDPYGPGGFAGGTYYNGGSFVQGEVTSPIVTPSFGFRQAIASWEARTPPGTWVESFIRVQVSGTWTKWYSLGVWAADGSAVQRHSATSQSDSVAYVATDTLVVTAKKASATAWQVKVRLFSADGVATPSLDASAVTVSLAPDRPSSFPPGSSTRWNTVLAVPQCSQMVYPDGGEVWCSPTSTAMVLRYWVGESTTTCEPHVRAAVSGVHDWYYDGHGNWPFNTAYAAAQGLQAHVSRFTSFSQLEPWISAGVPAILSVAWRSGELTGAPISSTAGHLIVLVGFDAAGNPVVNDPAGASNTAVRRTYLRSQLEPLWQNASAGTAYLIYPQGWTVPAL
;
A
#
# COMPACT_ATOMS: atom_id res chain seq x y z
N MET A 1 81.85 -17.35 -6.71
CA MET A 1 80.81 -16.72 -7.56
C MET A 1 79.52 -17.54 -7.44
N ARG A 2 78.58 -17.11 -6.59
CA ARG A 2 77.25 -17.73 -6.44
C ARG A 2 76.23 -16.65 -6.81
N MET A 3 75.43 -16.90 -7.85
CA MET A 3 74.37 -16.01 -8.31
C MET A 3 73.23 -15.95 -7.26
N PRO A 4 72.58 -14.79 -7.05
CA PRO A 4 71.47 -14.66 -6.13
C PRO A 4 70.16 -15.15 -6.77
N ARG A 5 69.39 -15.93 -6.01
CA ARG A 5 68.01 -16.32 -6.33
C ARG A 5 67.09 -15.14 -6.01
N THR A 6 66.53 -14.51 -7.03
CA THR A 6 65.41 -13.57 -6.91
C THR A 6 64.13 -14.35 -6.60
N ALA A 7 63.59 -14.20 -5.39
CA ALA A 7 62.26 -14.66 -5.03
C ALA A 7 61.23 -13.64 -5.53
N VAL A 8 60.33 -14.07 -6.43
CA VAL A 8 59.17 -13.28 -6.87
C VAL A 8 58.07 -13.47 -5.82
N LEU A 9 57.79 -12.42 -5.06
CA LEU A 9 56.69 -12.37 -4.10
C LEU A 9 55.39 -12.08 -4.87
N ALA A 10 54.58 -13.12 -5.13
CA ALA A 10 53.27 -12.96 -5.73
C ALA A 10 52.30 -12.38 -4.69
N LEU A 11 51.95 -11.10 -4.85
CA LEU A 11 50.97 -10.41 -4.04
C LEU A 11 49.55 -10.86 -4.46
N LEU A 12 48.97 -11.83 -3.74
CA LEU A 12 47.57 -12.20 -3.85
C LEU A 12 46.71 -11.06 -3.30
N VAL A 13 46.19 -10.21 -4.18
CA VAL A 13 45.13 -9.24 -3.85
C VAL A 13 43.82 -10.02 -3.75
N THR A 14 43.47 -10.45 -2.54
CA THR A 14 42.10 -10.89 -2.25
C THR A 14 41.18 -9.67 -2.28
N LEU A 15 40.44 -9.48 -3.38
CA LEU A 15 39.29 -8.58 -3.38
C LEU A 15 38.27 -9.12 -2.38
N ALA A 16 38.27 -8.55 -1.17
CA ALA A 16 37.16 -8.69 -0.26
C ALA A 16 35.96 -7.98 -0.90
N PHE A 17 35.02 -8.75 -1.46
CA PHE A 17 33.69 -8.25 -1.74
C PHE A 17 33.06 -7.87 -0.40
N THR A 18 33.13 -6.58 -0.04
CA THR A 18 32.24 -6.04 0.98
C THR A 18 30.83 -6.21 0.42
N PRO A 19 29.95 -7.01 1.04
CA PRO A 19 28.56 -7.04 0.61
C PRO A 19 28.04 -5.61 0.68
N ALA A 20 27.45 -5.12 -0.42
CA ALA A 20 26.74 -3.87 -0.41
C ALA A 20 25.77 -3.90 0.78
N ALA A 21 25.81 -2.85 1.61
CA ALA A 21 24.92 -2.76 2.76
C ALA A 21 23.47 -2.97 2.27
N LEU A 22 22.77 -3.94 2.88
CA LEU A 22 21.42 -4.40 2.54
C LEU A 22 20.31 -3.36 2.82
N ALA A 23 20.65 -2.08 2.94
CA ALA A 23 19.77 -1.01 3.35
C ALA A 23 18.69 -0.72 2.31
N GLY A 24 17.45 -0.53 2.76
CA GLY A 24 16.34 -0.08 1.91
C GLY A 24 15.77 -1.13 0.94
N GLN A 25 15.82 -2.43 1.24
CA GLN A 25 15.20 -3.44 0.37
C GLN A 25 13.67 -3.49 0.52
N SER A 26 12.99 -3.52 -0.63
CA SER A 26 11.57 -3.82 -0.75
C SER A 26 11.32 -4.85 -1.87
N ALA A 27 10.20 -5.56 -1.75
CA ALA A 27 9.70 -6.43 -2.81
C ALA A 27 8.18 -6.41 -2.79
N SER A 28 7.57 -6.46 -3.97
CA SER A 28 6.12 -6.53 -4.14
C SER A 28 5.73 -7.81 -4.89
N LYS A 29 4.66 -8.46 -4.47
CA LYS A 29 4.01 -9.54 -5.22
C LYS A 29 2.55 -9.18 -5.39
N ARG A 30 2.06 -9.22 -6.63
CA ARG A 30 0.65 -9.05 -6.96
C ARG A 30 0.13 -10.27 -7.72
N TRP A 31 -1.03 -10.76 -7.32
CA TRP A 31 -1.85 -11.71 -8.07
C TRP A 31 -3.07 -10.97 -8.61
N ALA A 32 -3.46 -11.24 -9.85
CA ALA A 32 -4.70 -10.72 -10.43
C ALA A 32 -5.44 -11.80 -11.23
N ALA A 33 -6.77 -11.77 -11.12
CA ALA A 33 -7.71 -12.58 -11.88
C ALA A 33 -7.45 -12.48 -13.39
N SER A 34 -7.27 -11.25 -13.89
CA SER A 34 -7.00 -10.94 -15.30
C SER A 34 -5.72 -11.56 -15.86
N ARG A 35 -4.82 -12.07 -15.01
CA ARG A 35 -3.59 -12.79 -15.41
C ARG A 35 -3.65 -14.29 -15.13
N GLY A 36 -4.75 -14.81 -14.58
CA GLY A 36 -4.86 -16.21 -14.15
C GLY A 36 -3.99 -16.56 -12.93
N ASP A 37 -3.55 -15.55 -12.18
CA ASP A 37 -2.58 -15.70 -11.09
C ASP A 37 -3.12 -16.50 -9.89
N PHE A 38 -4.45 -16.62 -9.78
CA PHE A 38 -5.09 -17.30 -8.67
C PHE A 38 -5.13 -18.82 -8.79
N THR A 39 -4.65 -19.43 -9.87
CA THR A 39 -4.70 -20.89 -10.10
C THR A 39 -4.13 -21.73 -8.95
N ALA A 40 -3.02 -21.29 -8.34
CA ALA A 40 -2.37 -21.98 -7.24
C ALA A 40 -2.95 -21.64 -5.84
N TRP A 41 -3.97 -20.79 -5.76
CA TRP A 41 -4.60 -20.45 -4.49
C TRP A 41 -5.49 -21.59 -3.98
N GLN A 42 -5.41 -21.83 -2.68
CA GLN A 42 -6.27 -22.78 -1.97
C GLN A 42 -7.61 -22.11 -1.70
N LEU A 43 -8.69 -22.84 -1.96
CA LEU A 43 -10.07 -22.35 -1.82
C LEU A 43 -10.81 -23.23 -0.83
N SER A 44 -11.52 -22.63 0.11
CA SER A 44 -12.44 -23.30 1.02
C SER A 44 -13.73 -22.49 1.06
N GLY A 45 -14.88 -23.09 0.71
CA GLY A 45 -16.15 -22.35 0.61
C GLY A 45 -16.13 -21.22 -0.43
N ALA A 46 -15.22 -21.29 -1.40
CA ALA A 46 -15.02 -20.31 -2.45
C ALA A 46 -14.75 -21.02 -3.78
N SER A 47 -14.94 -20.31 -4.88
CA SER A 47 -14.72 -20.81 -6.24
C SER A 47 -13.97 -19.79 -7.09
N ARG A 48 -13.46 -20.24 -8.23
CA ARG A 48 -12.91 -19.39 -9.28
C ARG A 48 -14.02 -19.09 -10.29
N ALA A 49 -14.35 -17.81 -10.45
CA ALA A 49 -15.32 -17.35 -11.44
C ALA A 49 -14.73 -17.39 -12.86
N ALA A 50 -15.58 -17.19 -13.88
CA ALA A 50 -15.17 -17.24 -15.29
C ALA A 50 -14.17 -16.14 -15.67
N ASP A 51 -14.22 -14.98 -15.00
CA ASP A 51 -13.25 -13.89 -15.16
C ASP A 51 -11.93 -14.12 -14.39
N GLY A 52 -11.80 -15.27 -13.72
CA GLY A 52 -10.65 -15.66 -12.91
C GLY A 52 -10.68 -15.14 -11.47
N SER A 53 -11.66 -14.31 -11.09
CA SER A 53 -11.79 -13.79 -9.73
C SER A 53 -12.13 -14.89 -8.73
N LEU A 54 -11.76 -14.69 -7.47
CA LEU A 54 -12.10 -15.62 -6.39
C LEU A 54 -13.38 -15.15 -5.69
N GLN A 55 -14.42 -15.97 -5.71
CA GLN A 55 -15.75 -15.60 -5.24
C GLN A 55 -16.24 -16.58 -4.16
N LEU A 56 -17.01 -16.06 -3.20
CA LEU A 56 -17.71 -16.89 -2.21
C LEU A 56 -18.62 -17.89 -2.94
N LEU A 57 -18.64 -19.15 -2.49
CA LEU A 57 -19.52 -20.19 -3.03
C LEU A 57 -20.52 -20.62 -1.95
N PRO A 58 -21.74 -20.05 -1.90
CA PRO A 58 -22.69 -20.30 -0.82
C PRO A 58 -22.95 -21.78 -0.53
N GLY A 59 -23.09 -22.62 -1.55
CA GLY A 59 -23.33 -24.06 -1.39
C GLY A 59 -22.16 -24.87 -0.76
N GLN A 60 -20.97 -24.27 -0.63
CA GLN A 60 -19.81 -24.87 0.05
C GLN A 60 -19.26 -23.99 1.18
N SER A 61 -19.89 -22.84 1.39
CA SER A 61 -19.57 -21.93 2.48
C SER A 61 -19.99 -22.53 3.83
N TRP A 62 -19.49 -21.96 4.92
CA TRP A 62 -19.94 -22.33 6.26
C TRP A 62 -20.53 -21.13 6.98
N ALA A 63 -21.49 -21.41 7.85
CA ALA A 63 -22.14 -20.40 8.67
C ALA A 63 -21.16 -19.85 9.72
N GLY A 64 -21.32 -18.58 10.01
CA GLY A 64 -20.75 -17.92 11.16
C GLY A 64 -21.75 -16.95 11.77
N THR A 65 -21.41 -16.47 12.94
CA THR A 65 -22.11 -15.38 13.60
C THR A 65 -21.08 -14.35 13.93
N ASP A 66 -21.48 -13.09 13.82
CA ASP A 66 -20.68 -11.98 14.27
C ASP A 66 -20.20 -12.22 15.70
N PRO A 67 -18.88 -12.18 15.95
CA PRO A 67 -18.35 -12.33 17.29
C PRO A 67 -18.76 -11.17 18.22
N TYR A 68 -19.27 -10.05 17.70
CA TYR A 68 -19.60 -8.87 18.48
C TYR A 68 -21.05 -8.43 18.27
N GLY A 69 -21.81 -8.31 19.37
CA GLY A 69 -23.08 -7.59 19.35
C GLY A 69 -22.87 -6.07 19.21
N PRO A 70 -23.96 -5.27 19.17
CA PRO A 70 -23.86 -3.81 19.17
C PRO A 70 -22.96 -3.27 20.29
N GLY A 71 -22.01 -2.39 19.94
CA GLY A 71 -21.00 -1.86 20.86
C GLY A 71 -19.89 -2.85 21.28
N GLY A 72 -19.92 -4.09 20.78
CA GLY A 72 -19.10 -5.19 21.28
C GLY A 72 -17.63 -5.14 20.83
N PHE A 73 -17.29 -4.43 19.76
CA PHE A 73 -15.91 -4.30 19.29
C PHE A 73 -15.34 -2.96 19.68
N ALA A 74 -14.48 -2.93 20.70
CA ALA A 74 -13.83 -1.72 21.19
C ALA A 74 -14.79 -0.55 21.52
N GLY A 75 -16.02 -0.86 21.93
CA GLY A 75 -17.06 0.13 22.22
C GLY A 75 -17.83 0.64 21.00
N GLY A 76 -17.51 0.15 19.79
CA GLY A 76 -18.20 0.48 18.54
C GLY A 76 -19.05 -0.66 17.99
N THR A 77 -19.90 -0.32 17.01
CA THR A 77 -20.74 -1.26 16.25
C THR A 77 -20.25 -1.30 14.81
N TYR A 78 -19.15 -2.03 14.58
CA TYR A 78 -18.52 -2.10 13.26
C TYR A 78 -18.98 -3.32 12.44
N TYR A 79 -19.48 -4.33 13.11
CA TYR A 79 -20.02 -5.52 12.49
C TYR A 79 -21.56 -5.54 12.56
N ASN A 80 -22.19 -6.41 11.77
CA ASN A 80 -23.64 -6.41 11.55
C ASN A 80 -24.46 -7.02 12.70
N GLY A 81 -23.82 -7.56 13.73
CA GLY A 81 -24.42 -8.27 14.87
C GLY A 81 -25.16 -9.56 14.50
N GLY A 82 -25.02 -10.04 13.26
CA GLY A 82 -25.89 -11.04 12.66
C GLY A 82 -25.20 -12.34 12.29
N SER A 83 -25.98 -13.26 11.72
CA SER A 83 -25.45 -14.45 11.06
C SER A 83 -24.96 -14.11 9.66
N PHE A 84 -24.00 -14.87 9.17
CA PHE A 84 -23.49 -14.78 7.80
C PHE A 84 -23.02 -16.14 7.33
N VAL A 85 -22.77 -16.25 6.03
CA VAL A 85 -21.98 -17.33 5.44
C VAL A 85 -20.64 -16.81 4.99
N GLN A 86 -19.61 -17.65 5.09
CA GLN A 86 -18.25 -17.27 4.73
C GLN A 86 -17.48 -18.38 4.03
N GLY A 87 -16.48 -17.95 3.29
CA GLY A 87 -15.49 -18.76 2.59
C GLY A 87 -14.12 -18.10 2.71
N GLU A 88 -13.04 -18.81 2.45
CA GLU A 88 -11.70 -18.24 2.49
C GLU A 88 -10.82 -18.74 1.36
N VAL A 89 -9.91 -17.86 0.93
CA VAL A 89 -8.95 -18.11 -0.13
C VAL A 89 -7.56 -17.78 0.38
N THR A 90 -6.61 -18.69 0.18
CA THR A 90 -5.26 -18.59 0.74
C THR A 90 -4.22 -18.66 -0.37
N SER A 91 -3.28 -17.71 -0.37
CA SER A 91 -2.20 -17.66 -1.36
C SER A 91 -1.24 -18.83 -1.20
N PRO A 92 -0.43 -19.15 -2.22
CA PRO A 92 0.81 -19.88 -2.03
C PRO A 92 1.70 -19.17 -1.01
N ILE A 93 2.63 -19.92 -0.40
CA ILE A 93 3.72 -19.35 0.39
C ILE A 93 4.66 -18.61 -0.55
N VAL A 94 5.07 -17.40 -0.18
CA VAL A 94 6.04 -16.60 -0.92
C VAL A 94 7.29 -16.38 -0.08
N THR A 95 8.45 -16.64 -0.68
CA THR A 95 9.78 -16.45 -0.09
C THR A 95 10.52 -15.38 -0.88
N PRO A 96 10.59 -14.12 -0.38
CA PRO A 96 11.40 -13.08 -0.99
C PRO A 96 12.89 -13.43 -0.97
N SER A 97 13.69 -12.77 -1.81
CA SER A 97 15.15 -12.97 -1.87
C SER A 97 15.92 -12.42 -0.66
N PHE A 98 15.24 -11.74 0.26
CA PHE A 98 15.79 -11.15 1.47
C PHE A 98 14.82 -11.29 2.65
N GLY A 99 15.34 -11.23 3.87
CA GLY A 99 14.51 -11.18 5.06
C GLY A 99 13.82 -9.82 5.21
N PHE A 100 12.56 -9.80 5.62
CA PHE A 100 11.78 -8.55 5.79
C PHE A 100 11.30 -8.37 7.23
N ARG A 101 10.98 -7.13 7.60
CA ARG A 101 10.48 -6.76 8.94
C ARG A 101 9.09 -6.18 8.90
N GLN A 102 8.67 -5.67 7.75
CA GLN A 102 7.34 -5.10 7.57
C GLN A 102 6.66 -5.71 6.35
N ALA A 103 5.35 -5.91 6.45
CA ALA A 103 4.52 -6.35 5.33
C ALA A 103 3.19 -5.60 5.34
N ILE A 104 2.76 -5.14 4.17
CA ILE A 104 1.45 -4.52 3.95
C ILE A 104 0.75 -5.34 2.88
N ALA A 105 -0.49 -5.75 3.14
CA ALA A 105 -1.34 -6.37 2.12
C ALA A 105 -2.40 -5.39 1.66
N SER A 106 -2.63 -5.32 0.36
CA SER A 106 -3.74 -4.60 -0.26
C SER A 106 -4.52 -5.51 -1.20
N TRP A 107 -5.76 -5.16 -1.48
CA TRP A 107 -6.68 -6.00 -2.26
C TRP A 107 -7.56 -5.15 -3.19
N GLU A 108 -7.98 -5.79 -4.28
CA GLU A 108 -9.03 -5.30 -5.16
C GLU A 108 -10.20 -6.28 -5.02
N ALA A 109 -11.29 -5.85 -4.38
CA ALA A 109 -12.44 -6.69 -4.10
C ALA A 109 -13.75 -5.99 -4.46
N ARG A 110 -14.68 -6.73 -5.06
CA ARG A 110 -16.07 -6.31 -5.24
C ARG A 110 -16.89 -6.85 -4.09
N THR A 111 -17.51 -5.95 -3.34
CA THR A 111 -18.39 -6.28 -2.21
C THR A 111 -19.75 -5.63 -2.45
N PRO A 112 -20.68 -6.29 -3.15
CA PRO A 112 -22.07 -5.83 -3.26
C PRO A 112 -22.70 -5.62 -1.86
N PRO A 113 -23.80 -4.86 -1.76
CA PRO A 113 -24.52 -4.67 -0.49
C PRO A 113 -24.80 -5.99 0.23
N GLY A 114 -24.57 -6.00 1.53
CA GLY A 114 -24.68 -7.21 2.36
C GLY A 114 -23.43 -8.08 2.40
N THR A 115 -22.33 -7.68 1.74
CA THR A 115 -21.09 -8.48 1.67
C THR A 115 -19.86 -7.68 2.10
N TRP A 116 -18.82 -8.38 2.53
CA TRP A 116 -17.55 -7.78 2.91
C TRP A 116 -16.40 -8.79 2.79
N VAL A 117 -15.17 -8.31 2.97
CA VAL A 117 -13.97 -9.14 3.03
C VAL A 117 -13.14 -8.81 4.26
N GLU A 118 -12.33 -9.76 4.71
CA GLU A 118 -11.30 -9.53 5.74
C GLU A 118 -9.97 -10.09 5.24
N SER A 119 -8.93 -9.26 5.31
CA SER A 119 -7.58 -9.63 4.87
C SER A 119 -6.74 -10.09 6.05
N PHE A 120 -6.00 -11.18 5.86
CA PHE A 120 -5.09 -11.73 6.87
C PHE A 120 -3.71 -11.97 6.30
N ILE A 121 -2.70 -11.82 7.14
CA ILE A 121 -1.32 -12.17 6.82
C ILE A 121 -0.71 -13.02 7.94
N ARG A 122 0.16 -13.95 7.56
CA ARG A 122 1.10 -14.59 8.48
C ARG A 122 2.50 -14.59 7.88
N VAL A 123 3.49 -14.66 8.75
CA VAL A 123 4.90 -14.64 8.36
C VAL A 123 5.66 -15.78 9.03
N GLN A 124 6.74 -16.22 8.40
CA GLN A 124 7.65 -17.20 8.96
C GLN A 124 8.86 -16.50 9.54
N VAL A 125 9.10 -16.66 10.84
CA VAL A 125 10.27 -16.11 11.55
C VAL A 125 11.02 -17.26 12.19
N SER A 126 12.32 -17.37 11.92
CA SER A 126 13.17 -18.46 12.42
C SER A 126 12.60 -19.87 12.14
N GLY A 127 12.00 -20.06 10.96
CA GLY A 127 11.40 -21.33 10.55
C GLY A 127 9.97 -21.59 11.06
N THR A 128 9.46 -20.78 11.99
CA THR A 128 8.12 -20.96 12.59
C THR A 128 7.15 -19.94 12.02
N TRP A 129 5.94 -20.40 11.67
CA TRP A 129 4.85 -19.52 11.25
C TRP A 129 4.21 -18.83 12.45
N THR A 130 3.95 -17.54 12.32
CA THR A 130 3.08 -16.81 13.25
C THR A 130 1.63 -17.31 13.14
N LYS A 131 0.80 -16.89 14.10
CA LYS A 131 -0.65 -16.85 13.86
C LYS A 131 -0.99 -15.97 12.65
N TRP A 132 -2.23 -16.07 12.20
CA TRP A 132 -2.79 -15.10 11.26
C TRP A 132 -3.10 -13.80 12.00
N TYR A 133 -2.65 -12.68 11.44
CA TYR A 133 -3.04 -11.34 11.87
C TYR A 133 -4.03 -10.79 10.87
N SER A 134 -5.12 -10.20 11.36
CA SER A 134 -6.05 -9.44 10.53
C SER A 134 -5.44 -8.10 10.15
N LEU A 135 -5.55 -7.73 8.88
CA LEU A 135 -5.14 -6.42 8.33
C LEU A 135 -6.36 -5.53 8.03
N GLY A 136 -7.53 -5.92 8.53
CA GLY A 136 -8.75 -5.13 8.48
C GLY A 136 -9.88 -5.76 7.67
N VAL A 137 -11.07 -5.25 7.98
CA VAL A 137 -12.35 -5.59 7.37
C VAL A 137 -12.73 -4.51 6.37
N TRP A 138 -13.12 -4.91 5.16
CA TRP A 138 -13.43 -4.01 4.06
C TRP A 138 -14.78 -4.33 3.41
N ALA A 139 -15.57 -3.28 3.20
CA ALA A 139 -16.78 -3.28 2.40
C ALA A 139 -16.89 -1.93 1.65
N ALA A 140 -17.24 -1.98 0.37
CA ALA A 140 -17.41 -0.81 -0.48
C ALA A 140 -18.54 0.09 0.04
N ASP A 141 -19.67 -0.52 0.42
CA ASP A 141 -20.70 0.15 1.21
C ASP A 141 -20.57 -0.20 2.70
N GLY A 142 -20.88 0.75 3.56
CA GLY A 142 -20.85 0.56 5.01
C GLY A 142 -22.14 0.00 5.59
N SER A 143 -23.02 -0.59 4.78
CA SER A 143 -24.39 -0.96 5.19
C SER A 143 -24.43 -2.27 5.98
N ALA A 144 -23.56 -3.22 5.63
CA ALA A 144 -23.41 -4.47 6.34
C ALA A 144 -22.38 -4.34 7.47
N VAL A 145 -21.18 -3.86 7.15
CA VAL A 145 -20.11 -3.66 8.13
C VAL A 145 -19.47 -2.30 7.89
N GLN A 146 -19.09 -1.63 8.98
CA GLN A 146 -18.30 -0.41 8.90
C GLN A 146 -16.84 -0.80 8.73
N ARG A 147 -16.19 -0.42 7.63
CA ARG A 147 -14.78 -0.73 7.35
C ARG A 147 -13.87 -0.37 8.54
N HIS A 148 -13.07 -1.30 9.01
CA HIS A 148 -12.23 -1.03 10.17
C HIS A 148 -10.96 -1.87 10.17
N SER A 149 -9.87 -1.28 10.65
CA SER A 149 -8.68 -2.02 11.04
C SER A 149 -8.98 -2.92 12.25
N ALA A 150 -8.17 -3.94 12.43
CA ALA A 150 -8.28 -4.81 13.59
C ALA A 150 -7.75 -4.11 14.85
N THR A 151 -8.17 -4.59 16.02
CA THR A 151 -7.64 -4.14 17.32
C THR A 151 -6.12 -4.35 17.42
N SER A 152 -5.49 -3.77 18.45
CA SER A 152 -4.06 -3.92 18.77
C SER A 152 -3.62 -5.39 18.90
N GLN A 153 -3.36 -6.03 17.76
CA GLN A 153 -2.85 -7.38 17.68
C GLN A 153 -1.35 -7.35 17.87
N SER A 154 -0.87 -8.03 18.91
CA SER A 154 0.56 -8.21 19.14
C SER A 154 0.83 -9.57 19.79
N ASP A 155 2.08 -10.02 19.66
CA ASP A 155 2.71 -11.06 20.46
C ASP A 155 4.24 -10.82 20.49
N SER A 156 4.99 -11.82 20.96
CA SER A 156 6.45 -11.73 21.06
C SER A 156 7.19 -11.69 19.72
N VAL A 157 6.51 -11.96 18.60
CA VAL A 157 7.11 -12.05 17.26
C VAL A 157 6.71 -10.88 16.38
N ALA A 158 5.43 -10.46 16.40
CA ALA A 158 4.95 -9.38 15.55
C ALA A 158 3.75 -8.64 16.16
N TYR A 159 3.49 -7.44 15.63
CA TYR A 159 2.28 -6.67 15.88
C TYR A 159 1.76 -6.05 14.59
N VAL A 160 0.50 -5.61 14.59
CA VAL A 160 -0.09 -4.84 13.48
C VAL A 160 -0.17 -3.36 13.88
N ALA A 161 0.42 -2.50 13.07
CA ALA A 161 0.33 -1.05 13.16
C ALA A 161 -0.71 -0.56 12.13
N THR A 162 -1.99 -0.58 12.50
CA THR A 162 -3.16 -0.29 11.64
C THR A 162 -3.26 -1.22 10.43
N ASP A 163 -2.43 -1.02 9.40
CA ASP A 163 -2.39 -1.78 8.14
C ASP A 163 -1.06 -2.51 7.88
N THR A 164 -0.04 -2.28 8.72
CA THR A 164 1.30 -2.82 8.54
C THR A 164 1.60 -3.88 9.59
N LEU A 165 1.88 -5.11 9.17
CA LEU A 165 2.48 -6.11 10.06
C LEU A 165 3.94 -5.76 10.30
N VAL A 166 4.36 -5.65 11.55
CA VAL A 166 5.73 -5.34 11.98
C VAL A 166 6.29 -6.47 12.84
N VAL A 167 7.40 -7.06 12.40
CA VAL A 167 8.14 -8.10 13.13
C VAL A 167 9.00 -7.44 14.22
N THR A 168 8.71 -7.74 15.49
CA THR A 168 9.34 -7.13 16.68
C THR A 168 10.67 -7.76 17.05
N ALA A 169 10.94 -8.98 16.57
CA ALA A 169 12.12 -9.73 16.94
C ALA A 169 13.39 -8.96 16.55
N LYS A 170 14.03 -8.32 17.56
CA LYS A 170 15.16 -7.38 17.39
C LYS A 170 16.30 -7.93 16.52
N LYS A 171 16.43 -9.26 16.41
CA LYS A 171 17.45 -9.95 15.61
C LYS A 171 16.92 -10.89 14.52
N ALA A 172 15.60 -11.01 14.35
CA ALA A 172 15.04 -11.89 13.32
C ALA A 172 14.19 -11.10 12.32
N SER A 173 14.41 -11.38 11.04
CA SER A 173 13.54 -10.99 9.94
C SER A 173 12.64 -12.16 9.57
N ALA A 174 11.46 -11.87 9.05
CA ALA A 174 10.64 -12.88 8.41
C ALA A 174 11.27 -13.31 7.07
N THR A 175 11.16 -14.60 6.74
CA THR A 175 11.75 -15.21 5.53
C THR A 175 10.70 -15.62 4.51
N ALA A 176 9.45 -15.78 4.95
CA ALA A 176 8.33 -16.09 4.09
C ALA A 176 7.06 -15.43 4.61
N TRP A 177 6.09 -15.26 3.73
CA TRP A 177 4.76 -14.78 4.08
C TRP A 177 3.69 -15.54 3.30
N GLN A 178 2.47 -15.46 3.81
CA GLN A 178 1.27 -15.97 3.16
C GLN A 178 0.11 -15.03 3.49
N VAL A 179 -0.77 -14.80 2.51
CA VAL A 179 -2.01 -14.04 2.71
C VAL A 179 -3.22 -14.92 2.59
N LYS A 180 -4.26 -14.53 3.30
CA LYS A 180 -5.58 -15.14 3.24
C LYS A 180 -6.62 -14.05 3.20
N VAL A 181 -7.61 -14.20 2.33
CA VAL A 181 -8.77 -13.32 2.31
C VAL A 181 -9.99 -14.16 2.64
N ARG A 182 -10.77 -13.69 3.62
CA ARG A 182 -12.07 -14.25 3.95
C ARG A 182 -13.16 -13.43 3.28
N LEU A 183 -14.13 -14.11 2.71
CA LEU A 183 -15.24 -13.59 1.92
C LEU A 183 -16.52 -13.84 2.69
N PHE A 184 -17.36 -12.82 2.88
CA PHE A 184 -18.56 -12.91 3.71
C PHE A 184 -19.82 -12.43 2.99
N SER A 185 -20.94 -13.06 3.29
CA SER A 185 -22.27 -12.66 2.84
C SER A 185 -23.27 -12.79 3.98
N ALA A 186 -24.02 -11.73 4.26
CA ALA A 186 -25.06 -11.73 5.29
C ALA A 186 -26.25 -12.63 4.92
N ASP A 187 -26.65 -12.68 3.64
CA ASP A 187 -27.84 -13.38 3.18
C ASP A 187 -27.55 -14.70 2.44
N GLY A 188 -26.29 -14.94 2.06
CA GLY A 188 -25.88 -16.08 1.24
C GLY A 188 -26.33 -16.01 -0.22
N VAL A 189 -26.86 -14.87 -0.66
CA VAL A 189 -27.33 -14.61 -2.03
C VAL A 189 -26.35 -13.66 -2.74
N ALA A 190 -26.11 -12.48 -2.16
CA ALA A 190 -25.06 -11.59 -2.65
C ALA A 190 -23.69 -12.20 -2.31
N THR A 191 -22.74 -12.15 -3.23
CA THR A 191 -21.43 -12.80 -3.06
C THR A 191 -20.30 -11.82 -3.36
N PRO A 192 -19.34 -11.63 -2.43
CA PRO A 192 -18.17 -10.81 -2.71
C PRO A 192 -17.17 -11.60 -3.57
N SER A 193 -16.32 -10.85 -4.27
CA SER A 193 -15.22 -11.41 -5.06
C SER A 193 -13.91 -10.65 -4.85
N LEU A 194 -12.79 -11.35 -5.05
CA LEU A 194 -11.43 -10.84 -5.02
C LEU A 194 -10.85 -10.87 -6.44
N ASP A 195 -10.58 -9.70 -7.00
CA ASP A 195 -10.04 -9.52 -8.35
C ASP A 195 -8.50 -9.44 -8.35
N ALA A 196 -7.92 -8.91 -7.28
CA ALA A 196 -6.46 -8.90 -7.08
C ALA A 196 -6.07 -8.88 -5.60
N SER A 197 -4.88 -9.40 -5.32
CA SER A 197 -4.24 -9.29 -4.00
C SER A 197 -2.77 -8.93 -4.19
N ALA A 198 -2.27 -7.99 -3.40
CA ALA A 198 -0.88 -7.59 -3.42
C ALA A 198 -0.29 -7.55 -2.01
N VAL A 199 0.99 -7.89 -1.89
CA VAL A 199 1.77 -7.72 -0.68
C VAL A 199 3.06 -7.02 -1.03
N THR A 200 3.38 -5.96 -0.28
CA THR A 200 4.70 -5.34 -0.30
C THR A 200 5.40 -5.58 1.03
N VAL A 201 6.67 -5.96 0.97
CA VAL A 201 7.51 -6.23 2.14
C VAL A 201 8.73 -5.30 2.15
N SER A 202 9.25 -4.98 3.32
CA SER A 202 10.50 -4.22 3.45
C SER A 202 11.36 -4.67 4.63
N LEU A 203 12.67 -4.49 4.51
CA LEU A 203 13.65 -4.70 5.59
C LEU A 203 13.72 -3.49 6.55
N ALA A 204 12.97 -2.42 6.28
CA ALA A 204 12.93 -1.18 7.08
C ALA A 204 12.90 -1.44 8.60
N PRO A 205 13.61 -0.62 9.41
CA PRO A 205 13.92 0.80 9.16
C PRO A 205 15.33 1.11 8.66
N ASP A 206 16.04 0.18 8.02
CA ASP A 206 17.39 0.45 7.50
C ASP A 206 17.38 1.62 6.51
N ARG A 207 18.07 2.70 6.89
CA ARG A 207 18.10 3.96 6.14
C ARG A 207 19.14 3.87 5.03
N PRO A 208 18.75 4.05 3.76
CA PRO A 208 19.72 4.12 2.67
C PRO A 208 20.64 5.33 2.84
N SER A 209 21.94 5.14 2.63
CA SER A 209 22.95 6.21 2.69
C SER A 209 23.06 7.00 1.38
N SER A 210 22.55 6.45 0.28
CA SER A 210 22.56 7.06 -1.05
C SER A 210 21.45 6.47 -1.90
N PHE A 211 21.00 7.22 -2.91
CA PHE A 211 20.00 6.78 -3.88
C PHE A 211 20.63 6.64 -5.27
N PRO A 212 20.20 5.66 -6.08
CA PRO A 212 20.57 5.60 -7.49
C PRO A 212 20.20 6.91 -8.20
N PRO A 213 21.03 7.37 -9.16
CA PRO A 213 20.69 8.55 -9.95
C PRO A 213 19.40 8.31 -10.77
N GLY A 214 18.68 9.39 -11.02
CA GLY A 214 17.56 9.40 -11.95
C GLY A 214 17.99 9.34 -13.42
N SER A 215 17.02 9.13 -14.29
CA SER A 215 17.16 9.11 -15.75
C SER A 215 16.69 10.44 -16.33
N SER A 216 17.62 11.29 -16.77
CA SER A 216 17.29 12.62 -17.33
C SER A 216 16.37 12.59 -18.55
N THR A 217 16.34 11.48 -19.29
CA THR A 217 15.40 11.25 -20.40
C THR A 217 13.93 11.08 -19.96
N ARG A 218 13.68 10.87 -18.66
CA ARG A 218 12.35 10.71 -18.06
C ARG A 218 11.93 11.93 -17.24
N TRP A 219 12.76 12.96 -17.23
CA TRP A 219 12.51 14.23 -16.55
C TRP A 219 11.73 15.19 -17.45
N ASN A 220 11.43 16.38 -16.93
CA ASN A 220 10.64 17.40 -17.62
C ASN A 220 9.26 16.89 -18.10
N THR A 221 8.68 15.97 -17.33
CA THR A 221 7.36 15.40 -17.57
C THR A 221 6.51 15.62 -16.34
N VAL A 222 5.35 16.24 -16.52
CA VAL A 222 4.41 16.54 -15.43
C VAL A 222 2.99 16.20 -15.88
N LEU A 223 2.39 15.23 -15.19
CA LEU A 223 1.05 14.76 -15.45
C LEU A 223 0.02 15.82 -15.04
N ALA A 224 -1.04 15.93 -15.84
CA ALA A 224 -2.14 16.88 -15.63
C ALA A 224 -3.14 16.41 -14.55
N VAL A 225 -2.62 15.92 -13.42
CA VAL A 225 -3.45 15.49 -12.28
C VAL A 225 -4.15 16.71 -11.67
N PRO A 226 -5.50 16.71 -11.54
CA PRO A 226 -6.26 17.79 -10.92
C PRO A 226 -5.73 18.16 -9.54
N GLN A 227 -5.78 19.45 -9.22
CA GLN A 227 -5.28 19.98 -7.96
C GLN A 227 -6.42 20.22 -6.97
N CYS A 228 -6.43 19.48 -5.86
CA CYS A 228 -7.42 19.59 -4.81
C CYS A 228 -6.72 19.80 -3.47
N SER A 229 -7.07 20.88 -2.79
CA SER A 229 -6.61 21.18 -1.45
C SER A 229 -7.56 20.53 -0.44
N GLN A 230 -7.01 19.91 0.61
CA GLN A 230 -7.77 19.46 1.77
C GLN A 230 -8.12 20.64 2.71
N MET A 231 -7.34 21.73 2.65
CA MET A 231 -7.44 22.86 3.58
C MET A 231 -8.66 23.76 3.32
N VAL A 232 -9.38 23.54 2.22
CA VAL A 232 -10.62 24.28 1.91
C VAL A 232 -11.85 23.69 2.61
N TYR A 233 -11.71 22.54 3.27
CA TYR A 233 -12.80 21.87 4.00
C TYR A 233 -12.65 22.12 5.50
N PRO A 234 -13.46 23.03 6.08
CA PRO A 234 -13.34 23.39 7.51
C PRO A 234 -13.83 22.29 8.45
N ASP A 235 -14.46 21.23 7.93
CA ASP A 235 -15.09 20.14 8.66
C ASP A 235 -14.19 18.90 8.82
N GLY A 236 -12.88 19.12 9.03
CA GLY A 236 -11.89 18.05 9.26
C GLY A 236 -10.91 17.84 8.10
N GLY A 237 -10.87 18.77 7.14
CA GLY A 237 -9.98 18.71 5.99
C GLY A 237 -8.49 18.54 6.34
N GLU A 238 -8.05 19.03 7.50
CA GLU A 238 -6.66 18.97 7.97
C GLU A 238 -6.11 17.54 8.15
N VAL A 239 -6.98 16.52 8.21
CA VAL A 239 -6.60 15.10 8.29
C VAL A 239 -7.03 14.28 7.06
N TRP A 240 -7.38 14.92 5.94
CA TRP A 240 -7.87 14.26 4.72
C TRP A 240 -6.82 14.09 3.60
N CYS A 241 -5.52 14.22 3.90
CA CYS A 241 -4.45 14.16 2.89
C CYS A 241 -4.50 12.91 2.00
N SER A 242 -4.77 11.74 2.58
CA SER A 242 -4.89 10.48 1.82
C SER A 242 -6.12 10.45 0.90
N PRO A 243 -7.37 10.62 1.38
CA PRO A 243 -8.54 10.61 0.51
C PRO A 243 -8.53 11.76 -0.51
N THR A 244 -8.00 12.94 -0.18
CA THR A 244 -7.83 14.03 -1.16
C THR A 244 -6.83 13.64 -2.26
N SER A 245 -5.71 12.99 -1.91
CA SER A 245 -4.75 12.48 -2.89
C SER A 245 -5.35 11.39 -3.78
N THR A 246 -6.09 10.45 -3.19
CA THR A 246 -6.81 9.40 -3.92
C THR A 246 -7.84 10.00 -4.89
N ALA A 247 -8.62 10.99 -4.45
CA ALA A 247 -9.59 11.70 -5.28
C ALA A 247 -8.93 12.42 -6.46
N MET A 248 -7.77 13.07 -6.26
CA MET A 248 -7.03 13.70 -7.36
C MET A 248 -6.63 12.69 -8.45
N VAL A 249 -6.15 11.51 -8.06
CA VAL A 249 -5.74 10.46 -9.01
C VAL A 249 -6.95 9.79 -9.69
N LEU A 250 -8.04 9.55 -8.96
CA LEU A 250 -9.29 9.06 -9.57
C LEU A 250 -9.79 10.03 -10.64
N ARG A 251 -9.84 11.33 -10.31
CA ARG A 251 -10.26 12.40 -11.24
C ARG A 251 -9.38 12.50 -12.48
N TYR A 252 -8.07 12.30 -12.32
CA TYR A 252 -7.13 12.28 -13.44
C TYR A 252 -7.51 11.20 -14.47
N TRP A 253 -7.93 10.01 -14.03
CA TRP A 253 -8.26 8.91 -14.93
C TRP A 253 -9.64 9.04 -15.60
N VAL A 254 -10.62 9.68 -14.95
CA VAL A 254 -11.92 9.95 -15.58
C VAL A 254 -11.90 11.16 -16.52
N GLY A 255 -10.78 11.90 -16.59
CA GLY A 255 -10.64 13.06 -17.48
C GLY A 255 -11.49 14.27 -17.07
N GLU A 256 -12.00 14.30 -15.84
CA GLU A 256 -12.92 15.32 -15.37
C GLU A 256 -12.19 16.59 -14.89
N SER A 257 -12.02 17.54 -15.82
CA SER A 257 -11.49 18.88 -15.50
C SER A 257 -12.56 19.91 -15.09
N THR A 258 -13.84 19.63 -15.35
CA THR A 258 -14.95 20.60 -15.18
C THR A 258 -15.69 20.48 -13.86
N THR A 259 -15.57 19.37 -13.13
CA THR A 259 -16.20 19.15 -11.83
C THR A 259 -15.34 19.71 -10.69
N THR A 260 -15.99 20.24 -9.64
CA THR A 260 -15.28 20.72 -8.44
C THR A 260 -14.65 19.55 -7.69
N CYS A 261 -13.61 19.82 -6.88
CA CYS A 261 -12.95 18.78 -6.07
C CYS A 261 -13.88 18.13 -5.04
N GLU A 262 -14.84 18.90 -4.51
CA GLU A 262 -15.58 18.55 -3.30
C GLU A 262 -16.36 17.21 -3.37
N PRO A 263 -17.19 16.93 -4.40
CA PRO A 263 -17.90 15.66 -4.44
C PRO A 263 -16.96 14.44 -4.40
N HIS A 264 -15.85 14.53 -5.12
CA HIS A 264 -14.86 13.45 -5.20
C HIS A 264 -14.07 13.28 -3.89
N VAL A 265 -13.64 14.39 -3.29
CA VAL A 265 -12.93 14.35 -1.99
C VAL A 265 -13.86 13.80 -0.92
N ARG A 266 -15.11 14.27 -0.82
CA ARG A 266 -16.07 13.79 0.18
C ARG A 266 -16.44 12.32 -0.03
N ALA A 267 -16.61 11.89 -1.28
CA ALA A 267 -16.84 10.48 -1.59
C ALA A 267 -15.64 9.60 -1.16
N ALA A 268 -14.40 10.06 -1.40
CA ALA A 268 -13.21 9.35 -0.95
C ALA A 268 -13.08 9.34 0.58
N VAL A 269 -13.30 10.47 1.27
CA VAL A 269 -13.30 10.58 2.73
C VAL A 269 -14.25 9.55 3.35
N SER A 270 -15.52 9.55 2.92
CA SER A 270 -16.51 8.57 3.37
C SER A 270 -16.09 7.13 3.03
N GLY A 271 -15.61 6.93 1.81
CA GLY A 271 -15.25 5.63 1.26
C GLY A 271 -14.05 4.95 1.89
N VAL A 272 -13.10 5.71 2.47
CA VAL A 272 -11.85 5.15 3.04
C VAL A 272 -11.81 5.17 4.57
N HIS A 273 -12.79 5.80 5.23
CA HIS A 273 -12.79 5.94 6.69
C HIS A 273 -12.62 4.59 7.39
N ASP A 274 -11.59 4.48 8.22
CA ASP A 274 -11.32 3.35 9.09
C ASP A 274 -11.93 3.65 10.45
N TRP A 275 -13.01 2.96 10.77
CA TRP A 275 -13.85 3.25 11.92
C TRP A 275 -13.24 2.84 13.27
N TYR A 276 -12.20 2.00 13.27
CA TYR A 276 -11.44 1.66 14.48
C TYR A 276 -10.23 2.59 14.67
N TYR A 277 -9.50 2.87 13.58
CA TYR A 277 -8.41 3.84 13.59
C TYR A 277 -8.90 5.29 13.79
N ASP A 278 -10.17 5.54 13.48
CA ASP A 278 -10.83 6.86 13.48
C ASP A 278 -10.11 7.85 12.56
N GLY A 279 -9.94 7.44 11.30
CA GLY A 279 -9.24 8.27 10.32
C GLY A 279 -9.13 7.66 8.93
N HIS A 280 -8.32 8.29 8.09
CA HIS A 280 -8.24 8.00 6.65
C HIS A 280 -6.85 7.51 6.20
N GLY A 281 -5.96 7.27 7.18
CA GLY A 281 -4.55 6.94 6.98
C GLY A 281 -4.28 5.47 6.64
N ASN A 282 -5.28 4.60 6.68
CA ASN A 282 -5.15 3.19 6.31
C ASN A 282 -4.87 3.08 4.79
N TRP A 283 -3.63 2.71 4.43
CA TRP A 283 -3.19 2.73 3.03
C TRP A 283 -3.96 1.74 2.14
N PRO A 284 -4.12 0.45 2.53
CA PRO A 284 -4.93 -0.49 1.78
C PRO A 284 -6.37 -0.04 1.54
N PHE A 285 -7.00 0.65 2.50
CA PHE A 285 -8.38 1.13 2.35
C PHE A 285 -8.53 2.18 1.24
N ASN A 286 -7.53 3.05 1.07
CA ASN A 286 -7.50 3.99 -0.05
C ASN A 286 -7.37 3.28 -1.40
N THR A 287 -6.52 2.25 -1.48
CA THR A 287 -6.37 1.47 -2.71
C THR A 287 -7.60 0.59 -2.99
N ALA A 288 -8.22 0.01 -1.97
CA ALA A 288 -9.44 -0.77 -2.12
C ALA A 288 -10.64 0.10 -2.54
N TYR A 289 -10.72 1.34 -2.03
CA TYR A 289 -11.70 2.33 -2.50
C TYR A 289 -11.50 2.65 -3.98
N ALA A 290 -10.26 2.96 -4.39
CA ALA A 290 -9.97 3.24 -5.79
C ALA A 290 -10.28 2.04 -6.71
N ALA A 291 -10.04 0.82 -6.23
CA ALA A 291 -10.39 -0.41 -6.95
C ALA A 291 -11.91 -0.59 -7.09
N ALA A 292 -12.68 -0.26 -6.05
CA ALA A 292 -14.15 -0.25 -6.10
C ALA A 292 -14.72 0.77 -7.10
N GLN A 293 -13.93 1.77 -7.51
CA GLN A 293 -14.27 2.70 -8.60
C GLN A 293 -13.86 2.18 -10.00
N GLY A 294 -13.47 0.90 -10.12
CA GLY A 294 -13.15 0.25 -11.40
C GLY A 294 -11.69 0.37 -11.85
N LEU A 295 -10.79 0.85 -11.01
CA LEU A 295 -9.35 0.92 -11.30
C LEU A 295 -8.59 -0.29 -10.74
N GLN A 296 -7.33 -0.44 -11.16
CA GLN A 296 -6.35 -1.26 -10.45
C GLN A 296 -5.65 -0.39 -9.42
N ALA A 297 -5.49 -0.89 -8.21
CA ALA A 297 -4.89 -0.12 -7.13
C ALA A 297 -4.23 -1.03 -6.09
N HIS A 298 -3.02 -0.67 -5.69
CA HIS A 298 -2.31 -1.40 -4.64
C HIS A 298 -1.25 -0.53 -3.97
N VAL A 299 -0.90 -0.93 -2.74
CA VAL A 299 0.22 -0.36 -2.01
C VAL A 299 1.50 -1.02 -2.51
N SER A 300 2.52 -0.22 -2.80
CA SER A 300 3.85 -0.69 -3.17
C SER A 300 4.92 0.07 -2.39
N ARG A 301 6.15 -0.43 -2.45
CA ARG A 301 7.32 0.21 -1.85
C ARG A 301 8.45 0.24 -2.84
N PHE A 302 9.00 1.44 -3.03
CA PHE A 302 10.09 1.71 -3.92
C PHE A 302 11.32 2.14 -3.12
N THR A 303 12.50 1.89 -3.62
CA THR A 303 13.77 2.18 -2.92
C THR A 303 14.36 3.54 -3.33
N SER A 304 13.80 4.17 -4.37
CA SER A 304 14.21 5.48 -4.88
C SER A 304 13.21 6.02 -5.91
N PHE A 305 13.29 7.33 -6.19
CA PHE A 305 12.51 7.96 -7.25
C PHE A 305 12.88 7.47 -8.65
N SER A 306 14.09 6.94 -8.86
CA SER A 306 14.45 6.36 -10.16
C SER A 306 13.56 5.18 -10.53
N GLN A 307 12.98 4.48 -9.54
CA GLN A 307 11.99 3.43 -9.78
C GLN A 307 10.59 3.99 -10.07
N LEU A 308 10.28 5.23 -9.69
CA LEU A 308 8.99 5.90 -9.98
C LEU A 308 9.01 6.68 -11.30
N GLU A 309 10.16 7.10 -11.80
CA GLU A 309 10.30 7.77 -13.11
C GLU A 309 9.67 6.98 -14.27
N PRO A 310 9.81 5.63 -14.37
CA PRO A 310 9.09 4.84 -15.36
C PRO A 310 7.57 4.85 -15.22
N TRP A 311 7.03 4.95 -14.00
CA TRP A 311 5.59 5.03 -13.77
C TRP A 311 5.03 6.37 -14.25
N ILE A 312 5.72 7.47 -13.93
CA ILE A 312 5.41 8.79 -14.47
C ILE A 312 5.49 8.81 -15.99
N SER A 313 6.53 8.20 -16.58
CA SER A 313 6.67 8.07 -18.03
C SER A 313 5.51 7.30 -18.67
N ALA A 314 4.95 6.33 -17.95
CA ALA A 314 3.78 5.55 -18.35
C ALA A 314 2.44 6.29 -18.06
N GLY A 315 2.47 7.54 -17.60
CA GLY A 315 1.28 8.31 -17.30
C GLY A 315 0.62 7.98 -15.96
N VAL A 316 1.29 7.21 -15.08
CA VAL A 316 0.75 6.78 -13.79
C VAL A 316 1.33 7.64 -12.65
N PRO A 317 0.53 8.53 -12.02
CA PRO A 317 0.97 9.24 -10.82
C PRO A 317 1.09 8.27 -9.63
N ALA A 318 1.90 8.64 -8.64
CA ALA A 318 2.09 7.85 -7.43
C ALA A 318 1.74 8.67 -6.19
N ILE A 319 0.99 8.11 -5.25
CA ILE A 319 0.66 8.80 -3.98
C ILE A 319 1.70 8.37 -2.95
N LEU A 320 2.53 9.29 -2.47
CA LEU A 320 3.65 9.01 -1.57
C LEU A 320 3.24 9.19 -0.11
N SER A 321 3.68 8.28 0.77
CA SER A 321 3.61 8.47 2.22
C SER A 321 4.89 9.07 2.78
N VAL A 322 4.82 10.32 3.21
CA VAL A 322 5.98 11.14 3.59
C VAL A 322 5.82 11.67 5.01
N ALA A 323 6.93 12.00 5.65
CA ALA A 323 6.96 12.70 6.93
C ALA A 323 8.19 13.60 6.99
N TRP A 324 8.11 14.69 7.75
CA TRP A 324 9.23 15.61 7.93
C TRP A 324 9.07 16.43 9.20
N ARG A 325 10.20 16.88 9.74
CA ARG A 325 10.29 17.82 10.86
C ARG A 325 10.42 19.25 10.33
N SER A 326 10.23 20.20 11.24
CA SER A 326 10.37 21.62 10.94
C SER A 326 11.73 21.93 10.32
N GLY A 327 11.70 22.53 9.12
CA GLY A 327 12.88 22.93 8.37
C GLY A 327 13.51 21.86 7.46
N GLU A 328 13.02 20.60 7.49
CA GLU A 328 13.60 19.53 6.67
C GLU A 328 13.15 19.57 5.20
N LEU A 329 11.95 20.10 4.91
CA LEU A 329 11.40 20.22 3.56
C LEU A 329 11.11 21.69 3.23
N THR A 330 11.94 22.27 2.36
CA THR A 330 11.80 23.70 2.00
C THR A 330 10.57 23.91 1.11
N GLY A 331 9.77 24.94 1.44
CA GLY A 331 8.59 25.32 0.66
C GLY A 331 7.33 24.45 0.90
N ALA A 332 7.37 23.54 1.87
CA ALA A 332 6.21 22.76 2.28
C ALA A 332 5.09 23.67 2.83
N PRO A 333 3.80 23.39 2.55
CA PRO A 333 2.69 24.20 3.03
C PRO A 333 2.43 24.05 4.54
N ILE A 334 2.94 22.98 5.16
CA ILE A 334 2.91 22.73 6.59
C ILE A 334 4.34 22.56 7.11
N SER A 335 4.62 23.07 8.32
CA SER A 335 5.98 23.12 8.86
C SER A 335 6.54 21.74 9.20
N SER A 336 5.69 20.81 9.66
CA SER A 336 6.08 19.43 10.00
C SER A 336 4.89 18.49 9.94
N THR A 337 5.15 17.20 9.78
CA THR A 337 4.13 16.15 9.87
C THR A 337 4.74 14.81 10.28
N ALA A 338 4.01 14.03 11.08
CA ALA A 338 4.36 12.65 11.41
C ALA A 338 3.93 11.64 10.32
N GLY A 339 3.10 12.08 9.37
CA GLY A 339 2.62 11.29 8.24
C GLY A 339 1.71 12.15 7.36
N HIS A 340 2.01 12.20 6.06
CA HIS A 340 1.27 12.99 5.08
C HIS A 340 1.28 12.29 3.73
N LEU A 341 0.20 12.44 2.97
CA LEU A 341 0.06 11.86 1.64
C LEU A 341 0.09 12.97 0.60
N ILE A 342 0.97 12.83 -0.39
CA ILE A 342 1.13 13.77 -1.50
C ILE A 342 1.15 13.00 -2.82
N VAL A 343 0.71 13.60 -3.92
CA VAL A 343 0.74 12.93 -5.24
C VAL A 343 1.98 13.35 -6.01
N LEU A 344 2.91 12.43 -6.28
CA LEU A 344 3.95 12.62 -7.28
C LEU A 344 3.30 12.63 -8.68
N VAL A 345 3.40 13.78 -9.33
CA VAL A 345 2.83 14.00 -10.67
C VAL A 345 3.91 14.12 -11.73
N GLY A 346 5.19 14.17 -11.36
CA GLY A 346 6.28 14.10 -12.32
C GLY A 346 7.59 14.65 -11.80
N PHE A 347 8.45 15.05 -12.73
CA PHE A 347 9.77 15.60 -12.44
C PHE A 347 10.07 16.82 -13.32
N ASP A 348 10.70 17.85 -12.75
CA ASP A 348 11.17 19.01 -13.51
C ASP A 348 12.40 18.67 -14.38
N ALA A 349 12.94 19.64 -15.12
CA ALA A 349 14.10 19.43 -15.98
C ALA A 349 15.41 19.09 -15.23
N ALA A 350 15.47 19.35 -13.92
CA ALA A 350 16.60 19.01 -13.04
C ALA A 350 16.38 17.68 -12.29
N GLY A 351 15.26 16.99 -12.54
CA GLY A 351 14.92 15.74 -11.86
C GLY A 351 14.33 15.91 -10.47
N ASN A 352 13.91 17.12 -10.10
CA ASN A 352 13.22 17.37 -8.84
C ASN A 352 11.76 16.89 -8.92
N PRO A 353 11.26 16.21 -7.89
CA PRO A 353 9.87 15.75 -7.85
C PRO A 353 8.90 16.94 -7.86
N VAL A 354 7.96 16.89 -8.81
CA VAL A 354 6.79 17.76 -8.88
C VAL A 354 5.62 17.01 -8.27
N VAL A 355 4.96 17.63 -7.29
CA VAL A 355 3.89 17.00 -6.52
C VAL A 355 2.63 17.86 -6.48
N ASN A 356 1.46 17.23 -6.34
CA ASN A 356 0.28 17.87 -5.78
C ASN A 356 0.27 17.57 -4.26
N ASP A 357 0.55 18.57 -3.44
CA ASP A 357 0.48 18.51 -1.98
C ASP A 357 -0.88 19.03 -1.49
N PRO A 358 -1.78 18.15 -1.00
CA PRO A 358 -3.15 18.55 -0.64
C PRO A 358 -3.20 19.56 0.51
N ALA A 359 -2.13 19.73 1.29
CA ALA A 359 -2.09 20.70 2.38
C ALA A 359 -1.87 22.16 1.92
N GLY A 360 -1.80 22.43 0.61
CA GLY A 360 -1.80 23.80 0.09
C GLY A 360 -3.05 24.58 0.53
N ALA A 361 -2.92 25.88 0.80
CA ALA A 361 -4.02 26.70 1.34
C ALA A 361 -5.24 26.88 0.39
N SER A 362 -5.09 26.53 -0.88
CA SER A 362 -6.14 26.57 -1.91
C SER A 362 -5.81 25.55 -3.00
N ASN A 363 -6.76 25.24 -3.89
CA ASN A 363 -6.52 24.34 -5.04
C ASN A 363 -5.36 24.82 -5.94
N THR A 364 -5.13 26.11 -6.08
CA THR A 364 -4.03 26.66 -6.89
C THR A 364 -2.68 26.61 -6.20
N ALA A 365 -2.65 26.37 -4.88
CA ALA A 365 -1.44 26.29 -4.07
C ALA A 365 -0.98 24.85 -3.79
N VAL A 366 -1.58 23.87 -4.46
CA VAL A 366 -1.33 22.42 -4.28
C VAL A 366 -0.11 21.96 -5.06
N ARG A 367 0.05 22.38 -6.32
CA ARG A 367 1.21 22.00 -7.16
C ARG A 367 2.50 22.65 -6.62
N ARG A 368 3.51 21.84 -6.34
CA ARG A 368 4.83 22.27 -5.84
C ARG A 368 5.93 21.42 -6.43
N THR A 369 7.15 21.98 -6.47
CA THR A 369 8.36 21.24 -6.78
C THR A 369 9.24 21.24 -5.54
N TYR A 370 9.66 20.06 -5.08
CA TYR A 370 10.56 19.91 -3.95
C TYR A 370 11.94 19.49 -4.42
N LEU A 371 12.99 19.90 -3.72
CA LEU A 371 14.34 19.39 -4.01
C LEU A 371 14.36 17.87 -3.84
N ARG A 372 14.85 17.15 -4.86
CA ARG A 372 14.96 15.68 -4.78
C ARG A 372 15.79 15.24 -3.58
N SER A 373 16.89 15.96 -3.32
CA SER A 373 17.80 15.75 -2.19
C SER A 373 17.15 15.93 -0.82
N GLN A 374 15.99 16.59 -0.73
CA GLN A 374 15.20 16.71 0.50
C GLN A 374 14.11 15.64 0.55
N LEU A 375 13.26 15.56 -0.49
CA LEU A 375 12.06 14.72 -0.44
C LEU A 375 12.38 13.21 -0.49
N GLU A 376 13.37 12.78 -1.29
CA GLU A 376 13.68 11.35 -1.47
C GLU A 376 14.13 10.69 -0.15
N PRO A 377 15.10 11.25 0.62
CA PRO A 377 15.42 10.73 1.94
C PRO A 377 14.24 10.77 2.91
N LEU A 378 13.44 11.83 2.91
CA LEU A 378 12.30 11.96 3.84
C LEU A 378 11.24 10.89 3.60
N TRP A 379 10.86 10.67 2.34
CA TRP A 379 9.94 9.61 1.93
C TRP A 379 10.44 8.21 2.33
N GLN A 380 11.72 7.94 2.09
CA GLN A 380 12.34 6.66 2.40
C GLN A 380 12.44 6.41 3.91
N ASN A 381 12.80 7.44 4.68
CA ASN A 381 12.91 7.35 6.14
C ASN A 381 11.56 7.28 6.85
N ALA A 382 10.53 7.92 6.29
CA ALA A 382 9.20 7.99 6.89
C ALA A 382 8.43 6.67 6.75
N SER A 383 8.39 6.12 5.53
CA SER A 383 7.48 5.02 5.19
C SER A 383 8.15 3.86 4.45
N ALA A 384 9.48 3.81 4.40
CA ALA A 384 10.23 2.84 3.59
C ALA A 384 9.85 2.90 2.10
N GLY A 385 9.63 4.12 1.60
CA GLY A 385 9.29 4.35 0.21
C GLY A 385 7.89 3.89 -0.17
N THR A 386 6.95 3.90 0.78
CA THR A 386 5.57 3.48 0.54
C THR A 386 4.87 4.45 -0.41
N ALA A 387 4.18 3.89 -1.40
CA ALA A 387 3.37 4.63 -2.34
C ALA A 387 2.13 3.84 -2.78
N TYR A 388 1.08 4.54 -3.21
CA TYR A 388 -0.06 3.94 -3.89
C TYR A 388 0.14 4.06 -5.39
N LEU A 389 -0.15 2.99 -6.10
CA LEU A 389 -0.31 3.01 -7.56
C LEU A 389 -1.78 2.82 -7.87
N ILE A 390 -2.36 3.72 -8.67
CA ILE A 390 -3.76 3.68 -9.08
C ILE A 390 -3.81 3.97 -10.59
N TYR A 391 -4.34 3.03 -11.38
CA TYR A 391 -4.36 3.12 -12.85
C TYR A 391 -5.47 2.26 -13.47
N PRO A 392 -5.88 2.51 -14.73
CA PRO A 392 -6.95 1.75 -15.38
C PRO A 392 -6.60 0.27 -15.57
N GLN A 393 -7.63 -0.57 -15.63
CA GLN A 393 -7.44 -1.98 -15.99
C GLN A 393 -6.84 -2.11 -17.39
N GLY A 394 -5.84 -2.97 -17.54
CA GLY A 394 -5.13 -3.17 -18.82
C GLY A 394 -4.15 -2.06 -19.20
N TRP A 395 -3.98 -1.02 -18.37
CA TRP A 395 -2.98 0.01 -18.61
C TRP A 395 -1.57 -0.59 -18.62
N THR A 396 -0.74 -0.17 -19.58
CA THR A 396 0.64 -0.64 -19.68
C THR A 396 1.48 0.02 -18.60
N VAL A 397 2.03 -0.77 -17.68
CA VAL A 397 2.83 -0.30 -16.54
C VAL A 397 4.19 -0.97 -16.50
N PRO A 398 5.20 -0.34 -15.87
CA PRO A 398 6.48 -0.99 -15.58
C PRO A 398 6.30 -2.27 -14.73
N ALA A 399 7.26 -3.19 -14.81
CA ALA A 399 7.34 -4.29 -13.86
C ALA A 399 7.75 -3.77 -12.46
N LEU A 400 7.20 -4.40 -11.41
CA LEU A 400 7.52 -4.13 -10.01
C LEU A 400 8.64 -5.04 -9.49
#